data_AF-A0A959JQ28-F1
#
_entry.id   AF-A0A959JQ28-F1
#
_cell.length_a   1.000
_cell.length_b   1.000
_cell.length_c   1.000
_cell.angle_alpha   90.00
_cell.angle_beta   90.00
_cell.angle_gamma   90.00
#
_symmetry.space_group_name_H-M   'P 1'
#
loop_
_entity.id
_entity.type
_entity.pdbx_description
1 polymer ?
#
loop_
_entity_poly.entity_id
_entity_poly.type
_entity_poly.pdbx_seq_one_letter_code
_entity_poly.pdbx_strand_id
1 'polypeptide(L)'
;MKKIILLIPVFFLLYSCGEKKPDYDAIAKELCDCMTPMVELNARIENALAKNDSLDMQAILLEAEELEAKSITCTEAIEAKLGETGEDDILEANKALKKVCPDVAKILEEAGY
;
A
#
# COMPACT_ATOMS: atom_id res chain seq x y z
N MET A 1 -49.34 32.69 -27.76
CA MET A 1 -48.03 32.61 -28.46
C MET A 1 -47.00 32.11 -27.46
N LYS A 2 -46.56 30.86 -27.60
CA LYS A 2 -45.57 30.19 -26.75
C LYS A 2 -44.17 30.73 -27.08
N LYS A 3 -43.48 31.35 -26.12
CA LYS A 3 -42.03 31.56 -26.17
C LYS A 3 -41.40 30.84 -24.99
N ILE A 4 -41.24 29.53 -25.15
CA ILE A 4 -40.32 28.73 -24.33
C ILE A 4 -38.96 28.89 -25.02
N ILE A 5 -38.16 29.85 -24.55
CA ILE A 5 -36.79 30.04 -25.00
C ILE A 5 -35.90 29.20 -24.07
N LEU A 6 -35.48 28.07 -24.63
CA LEU A 6 -34.41 27.18 -24.19
C LEU A 6 -33.13 27.96 -23.86
N LEU A 7 -32.79 28.09 -22.58
CA LEU A 7 -31.47 28.58 -22.13
C LEU A 7 -30.99 27.82 -20.87
N ILE A 8 -31.19 26.50 -20.82
CA ILE A 8 -30.66 25.64 -19.74
C ILE A 8 -30.18 24.28 -20.29
N PRO A 9 -29.09 24.22 -21.07
CA PRO A 9 -28.30 22.99 -21.04
C PRO A 9 -26.77 23.21 -20.97
N VAL A 10 -26.31 24.42 -20.62
CA VAL A 10 -24.85 24.72 -20.60
C VAL A 10 -24.24 24.58 -19.20
N PHE A 11 -25.03 24.55 -18.13
CA PHE A 11 -24.51 24.53 -16.75
C PHE A 11 -24.16 23.12 -16.22
N PHE A 12 -24.46 22.05 -16.96
CA PHE A 12 -24.21 20.66 -16.51
C PHE A 12 -22.89 20.06 -17.01
N LEU A 13 -22.10 20.78 -17.82
CA LEU A 13 -20.86 20.25 -18.42
C LEU A 13 -19.58 20.58 -17.63
N LEU A 14 -19.66 21.31 -16.52
CA LEU A 14 -18.48 21.65 -15.69
C LEU A 14 -18.27 20.73 -14.47
N TYR A 15 -19.08 19.68 -14.30
CA TYR A 15 -18.95 18.74 -13.17
C TYR A 15 -18.12 17.48 -13.47
N SER A 16 -17.51 17.38 -14.66
CA SER A 16 -16.76 16.20 -15.07
C SER A 16 -15.25 16.44 -15.01
N CYS A 17 -14.70 16.44 -13.80
CA CYS A 17 -13.39 15.90 -13.44
C CYS A 17 -13.13 16.26 -11.96
N GLY A 18 -13.93 15.66 -11.06
CA GLY A 18 -13.48 15.52 -9.68
C GLY A 18 -12.53 14.33 -9.65
N GLU A 19 -11.22 14.58 -9.64
CA GLU A 19 -10.24 13.53 -9.37
C GLU A 19 -10.61 12.90 -8.03
N LYS A 20 -11.07 11.65 -8.08
CA LYS A 20 -11.41 10.90 -6.87
C LYS A 20 -10.09 10.61 -6.18
N LYS A 21 -9.83 11.32 -5.07
CA LYS A 21 -8.64 11.07 -4.26
C LYS A 21 -8.53 9.58 -3.91
N PRO A 22 -7.32 9.00 -3.91
CA PRO A 22 -7.09 7.63 -3.47
C PRO A 22 -7.63 7.39 -2.05
N ASP A 23 -8.12 6.18 -1.79
CA ASP A 23 -8.46 5.75 -0.43
C ASP A 23 -7.18 5.29 0.26
N TYR A 24 -6.46 6.23 0.88
CA TYR A 24 -5.16 5.94 1.50
C TYR A 24 -5.23 4.94 2.64
N ASP A 25 -6.36 4.85 3.37
CA ASP A 25 -6.54 3.85 4.43
C ASP A 25 -6.65 2.43 3.83
N ALA A 26 -7.37 2.28 2.72
CA ALA A 26 -7.46 1.01 2.00
C ALA A 26 -6.11 0.61 1.38
N ILE A 27 -5.38 1.57 0.82
CA ILE A 27 -4.06 1.35 0.22
C ILE A 27 -3.03 0.99 1.28
N ALA A 28 -3.03 1.70 2.41
CA ALA A 28 -2.20 1.36 3.55
C ALA A 28 -2.49 -0.07 4.00
N LYS A 29 -3.77 -0.45 4.15
CA LYS A 29 -4.15 -1.81 4.52
C LYS A 29 -3.61 -2.86 3.54
N GLU A 30 -3.77 -2.64 2.23
CA GLU A 30 -3.24 -3.56 1.22
C GLU A 30 -1.71 -3.66 1.31
N LEU A 31 -1.01 -2.54 1.50
CA LEU A 31 0.45 -2.52 1.67
C LEU A 31 0.88 -3.26 2.94
N CYS A 32 0.14 -3.10 4.04
CA CYS A 32 0.36 -3.87 5.26
C CYS A 32 0.23 -5.37 4.97
N ASP A 33 -0.84 -5.79 4.28
CA ASP A 33 -1.08 -7.18 3.94
C ASP A 33 0.03 -7.77 3.05
N CYS A 34 0.65 -6.95 2.16
CA CYS A 34 1.82 -7.34 1.37
C CYS A 34 3.07 -7.55 2.24
N MET A 35 3.31 -6.66 3.20
CA MET A 35 4.58 -6.56 3.93
C MET A 35 4.62 -7.36 5.23
N THR A 36 3.47 -7.59 5.88
CA THR A 36 3.39 -8.34 7.14
C THR A 36 4.08 -9.71 7.08
N PRO A 37 3.90 -10.54 6.03
CA PRO A 37 4.59 -11.83 5.95
C PRO A 37 6.12 -11.70 5.98
N MET A 38 6.68 -10.68 5.34
CA MET A 38 8.13 -10.42 5.37
C MET A 38 8.60 -9.97 6.77
N VAL A 39 7.79 -9.16 7.45
CA VAL A 39 8.07 -8.75 8.84
C VAL A 39 8.04 -9.95 9.79
N GLU A 40 7.05 -10.83 9.65
CA GLU A 40 6.94 -12.05 10.44
C GLU A 40 8.09 -13.04 10.17
N LEU A 41 8.56 -13.10 8.92
CA LEU A 41 9.73 -13.89 8.55
C LEU A 41 10.99 -13.43 9.29
N ASN A 42 11.22 -12.11 9.39
CA ASN A 42 12.34 -11.56 10.17
C ASN A 42 12.28 -11.99 11.65
N ALA A 43 11.09 -11.96 12.27
CA ALA A 43 10.92 -12.43 13.64
C ALA A 43 11.21 -13.95 13.78
N ARG A 44 10.87 -14.75 12.77
CA ARG A 44 11.21 -16.19 12.73
C ARG A 44 12.70 -16.43 12.58
N ILE A 45 13.40 -15.64 11.74
CA ILE A 45 14.87 -15.68 11.61
C ILE A 45 15.51 -15.43 12.98
N GLU A 46 15.15 -14.35 13.66
CA GLU A 46 15.69 -14.01 14.99
C GLU A 46 15.46 -15.13 16.01
N ASN A 47 14.27 -15.74 15.99
CA ASN A 47 13.92 -16.83 16.90
C ASN A 47 14.74 -18.10 16.63
N ALA A 48 14.87 -18.50 15.36
CA ALA A 48 15.64 -19.67 14.96
C ALA A 48 17.13 -19.49 15.25
N LEU A 49 17.68 -18.28 15.06
CA LEU A 49 19.04 -17.93 15.45
C LEU A 49 19.24 -18.04 16.97
N ALA A 50 18.31 -17.52 17.77
CA ALA A 50 18.38 -17.61 19.23
C ALA A 50 18.35 -19.06 19.75
N LYS A 51 17.74 -19.98 18.99
CA LYS A 51 17.61 -21.40 19.33
C LYS A 51 18.68 -22.30 18.70
N ASN A 52 19.55 -21.78 17.83
CA ASN A 52 20.44 -22.58 16.98
C ASN A 52 19.70 -23.69 16.19
N ASP A 53 18.47 -23.41 15.75
CA ASP A 53 17.66 -24.38 15.00
C ASP A 53 18.00 -24.33 13.51
N SER A 54 18.93 -25.17 13.09
CA SER A 54 19.44 -25.21 11.71
C SER A 54 18.47 -25.81 10.69
N LEU A 55 17.45 -26.56 11.15
CA LEU A 55 16.38 -27.07 10.27
C LEU A 55 15.36 -25.97 9.99
N ASP A 56 14.98 -25.21 11.02
CA ASP A 56 14.07 -24.08 10.88
C ASP A 56 14.67 -22.99 9.97
N MET A 57 16.00 -22.78 10.05
CA MET A 57 16.70 -21.83 9.18
C MET A 57 16.63 -22.18 7.69
N GLN A 58 16.71 -23.46 7.32
CA GLN A 58 16.58 -23.87 5.91
C GLN A 58 15.17 -23.66 5.38
N ALA A 59 14.14 -23.93 6.19
CA ALA A 59 12.75 -23.69 5.81
C ALA A 59 12.47 -22.19 5.63
N ILE A 60 13.00 -21.36 6.53
CA ILE A 60 12.89 -19.90 6.48
C ILE A 60 13.51 -19.33 5.20
N LEU A 61 14.68 -19.83 4.78
CA LEU A 61 15.34 -19.35 3.56
C LEU A 61 14.54 -19.65 2.28
N LEU A 62 13.93 -20.84 2.19
CA LEU A 62 13.07 -21.19 1.05
C LEU A 62 11.80 -20.34 1.01
N GLU A 63 11.24 -20.06 2.18
CA GLU A 63 10.05 -19.21 2.32
C GLU A 63 10.37 -17.74 2.00
N ALA A 64 11.60 -17.28 2.28
CA ALA A 64 12.05 -15.92 1.99
C ALA A 64 11.95 -15.57 0.49
N GLU A 65 12.45 -16.44 -0.38
CA GLU A 65 12.42 -16.22 -1.84
C GLU A 65 10.97 -16.14 -2.36
N GLU A 66 10.08 -16.98 -1.83
CA GLU A 66 8.67 -16.98 -2.22
C GLU A 66 7.95 -15.72 -1.71
N LEU A 67 8.22 -15.29 -0.48
CA LEU A 67 7.63 -14.10 0.10
C LEU A 67 8.15 -12.81 -0.54
N GLU A 68 9.43 -12.76 -0.94
CA GLU A 68 9.99 -11.64 -1.68
C GLU A 68 9.27 -11.44 -3.03
N ALA A 69 9.15 -12.51 -3.82
CA ALA A 69 8.46 -12.46 -5.10
C ALA A 69 6.98 -12.05 -4.97
N LYS A 70 6.30 -12.56 -3.93
CA LYS A 70 4.93 -12.18 -3.61
C LYS A 70 4.82 -10.72 -3.17
N SER A 71 5.74 -10.26 -2.32
CA SER A 71 5.78 -8.88 -1.83
C SER A 71 5.95 -7.91 -2.99
N ILE A 72 6.92 -8.15 -3.89
CA ILE A 72 7.16 -7.32 -5.08
C ILE A 72 5.90 -7.25 -5.94
N THR A 73 5.33 -8.41 -6.28
CA THR A 73 4.11 -8.47 -7.11
C THR A 73 2.94 -7.72 -6.45
N CYS A 74 2.82 -7.83 -5.14
CA CYS A 74 1.76 -7.19 -4.36
C CYS A 74 1.94 -5.67 -4.33
N THR A 75 3.15 -5.16 -4.10
CA THR A 75 3.44 -3.72 -4.10
C THR A 75 3.33 -3.11 -5.50
N GLU A 76 3.78 -3.80 -6.54
CA GLU A 76 3.60 -3.35 -7.95
C GLU A 76 2.12 -3.20 -8.31
N ALA A 77 1.26 -4.11 -7.82
CA ALA A 77 -0.18 -4.02 -8.03
C ALA A 77 -0.81 -2.80 -7.32
N ILE A 78 -0.25 -2.40 -6.17
CA ILE A 78 -0.67 -1.19 -5.44
C ILE A 78 -0.23 0.07 -6.20
N GLU A 79 1.03 0.12 -6.66
CA GLU A 79 1.54 1.23 -7.46
C GLU A 79 0.73 1.43 -8.74
N ALA A 80 0.38 0.34 -9.43
CA ALA A 80 -0.47 0.38 -10.61
C ALA A 80 -1.89 0.93 -10.33
N LYS A 81 -2.42 0.75 -9.10
CA LYS A 81 -3.71 1.32 -8.67
C LYS A 81 -3.62 2.79 -8.31
N LEU A 82 -2.49 3.22 -7.73
CA LEU A 82 -2.24 4.59 -7.29
C LEU A 82 -2.02 5.54 -8.47
N GLY A 83 -1.38 5.07 -9.53
CA GLY A 83 -1.02 5.92 -10.66
C GLY A 83 0.10 6.91 -10.29
N GLU A 84 0.15 8.05 -10.95
CA GLU A 84 1.17 9.07 -10.69
C GLU A 84 0.85 9.79 -9.35
N THR A 85 1.70 9.57 -8.34
CA THR A 85 1.52 10.15 -6.99
C THR A 85 2.39 11.39 -6.78
N GLY A 86 1.82 12.42 -6.16
CA GLY A 86 2.55 13.62 -5.72
C GLY A 86 3.08 13.53 -4.27
N GLU A 87 3.82 14.55 -3.84
CA GLU A 87 4.35 14.64 -2.46
C GLU A 87 3.23 14.59 -1.40
N ASP A 88 2.08 15.20 -1.67
CA ASP A 88 0.92 15.18 -0.76
C ASP A 88 0.33 13.77 -0.61
N ASP A 89 0.32 12.98 -1.69
CA ASP A 89 -0.16 11.59 -1.67
C ASP A 89 0.77 10.71 -0.84
N ILE A 90 2.08 10.90 -0.96
CA ILE A 90 3.10 10.19 -0.17
C ILE A 90 2.91 10.51 1.32
N LEU A 91 2.66 11.78 1.67
CA LEU A 91 2.42 12.18 3.05
C LEU A 91 1.16 11.53 3.64
N GLU A 92 0.06 11.52 2.90
CA GLU A 92 -1.20 10.91 3.36
C GLU A 92 -1.12 9.39 3.42
N ALA A 93 -0.47 8.74 2.44
CA ALA A 93 -0.18 7.32 2.47
C ALA A 93 0.68 6.93 3.69
N ASN A 94 1.72 7.71 4.00
CA ASN A 94 2.56 7.48 5.17
C ASN A 94 1.80 7.65 6.50
N LYS A 95 0.89 8.64 6.60
CA LYS A 95 0.02 8.79 7.76
C LYS A 95 -0.93 7.59 7.91
N ALA A 96 -1.53 7.15 6.81
CA ALA A 96 -2.42 6.00 6.79
C ALA A 96 -1.67 4.73 7.19
N LEU A 97 -0.45 4.53 6.70
CA LEU A 97 0.38 3.38 7.05
C LEU A 97 0.71 3.32 8.54
N LYS A 98 1.17 4.44 9.12
CA LYS A 98 1.44 4.55 10.56
C LYS A 98 0.22 4.27 11.42
N LYS A 99 -0.97 4.60 10.93
CA LYS A 99 -2.25 4.36 11.60
C LYS A 99 -2.69 2.90 11.49
N VAL A 100 -2.55 2.29 10.31
CA VAL A 100 -3.09 0.95 10.01
C VAL A 100 -2.14 -0.17 10.42
N CYS A 101 -0.83 -0.05 10.14
CA CYS A 101 0.19 -1.01 10.54
C CYS A 101 1.46 -0.31 11.04
N PRO A 102 1.49 0.12 12.31
CA PRO A 102 2.63 0.84 12.87
C PRO A 102 3.94 0.05 12.85
N ASP A 103 3.88 -1.28 12.95
CA ASP A 103 5.07 -2.13 12.96
C ASP A 103 5.75 -2.19 11.58
N VAL A 104 4.96 -2.30 10.52
CA VAL A 104 5.46 -2.23 9.13
C VAL A 104 5.98 -0.83 8.84
N ALA A 105 5.25 0.21 9.25
CA ALA A 105 5.69 1.60 9.09
C ALA A 105 7.04 1.86 9.75
N LYS A 106 7.24 1.34 10.97
CA LYS A 106 8.51 1.48 11.69
C LYS A 106 9.67 0.81 10.96
N ILE A 107 9.46 -0.39 10.42
CA ILE A 107 10.50 -1.12 9.67
C ILE A 107 10.87 -0.38 8.39
N LEU A 108 9.89 0.18 7.68
CA LEU A 108 10.13 0.98 6.49
C LEU A 108 10.90 2.28 6.81
N GLU A 109 10.54 2.96 7.90
CA GLU A 109 11.28 4.14 8.38
C GLU A 109 12.73 3.79 8.74
N GLU A 110 12.96 2.66 9.40
CA GLU A 110 14.30 2.17 9.74
C GLU A 110 15.11 1.79 8.48
N ALA A 111 14.43 1.36 7.41
CA ALA A 111 15.03 1.08 6.10
C ALA A 111 15.27 2.33 5.24
N GLY A 112 14.82 3.52 5.69
CA GLY A 112 15.04 4.80 5.02
C GLY A 112 13.96 5.20 4.01
N TYR A 113 12.76 4.62 4.11
CA TYR A 113 11.57 4.98 3.33
C TYR A 113 10.63 5.93 4.08
#